data_AF-A0A6J0JTG5-F1
#
_entry.id   AF-A0A6J0JTG5-F1
#
_cell.length_a   1.000
_cell.length_b   1.000
_cell.length_c   1.000
_cell.angle_alpha   90.00
_cell.angle_beta   90.00
_cell.angle_gamma   90.00
#
_symmetry.space_group_name_H-M   'P 1'
#
loop_
_entity.id
_entity.type
_entity.pdbx_description
1 polymer ?
#
loop_
_entity_poly.entity_id
_entity_poly.type
_entity_poly.pdbx_seq_one_letter_code
_entity_poly.pdbx_strand_id
1 'polypeptide(L)'
;MATTFSSSVSMQATSLATTTTRISFHKPALVSNHGRTNLSFNLSSTRLSISCAAKQETVEKVSEIVKKQLSLKDDQKVVAETKFVDLGADSLDTVEIVMGLEEEFGIQMAEEKAQKIATVEQAAELIEELMQAKK
;
A
#
# COMPACT_ATOMS: atom_id res chain seq x y z
N MET A 1 -34.53 46.19 8.76
CA MET A 1 -33.49 45.16 8.99
C MET A 1 -33.31 44.36 7.71
N ALA A 2 -32.25 44.64 6.95
CA ALA A 2 -31.76 43.77 5.88
C ALA A 2 -30.32 44.23 5.55
N THR A 3 -29.33 43.63 6.20
CA THR A 3 -27.92 43.82 5.88
C THR A 3 -27.49 42.62 5.03
N THR A 4 -27.37 42.81 3.72
CA THR A 4 -26.73 41.87 2.81
C THR A 4 -25.23 42.20 2.74
N PHE A 5 -24.40 41.38 3.36
CA PHE A 5 -22.95 41.43 3.18
C PHE A 5 -22.58 40.69 1.90
N SER A 6 -22.09 41.44 0.91
CA SER A 6 -21.46 40.89 -0.29
C SER A 6 -19.96 41.19 -0.21
N SER A 7 -19.15 40.16 0.03
CA SER A 7 -17.69 40.25 0.01
C SER A 7 -17.16 39.52 -1.24
N SER A 8 -16.64 40.33 -2.15
CA SER A 8 -16.04 39.93 -3.43
C SER A 8 -14.62 39.44 -3.22
N VAL A 9 -14.29 38.23 -3.71
CA VAL A 9 -12.92 37.69 -3.71
C VAL A 9 -12.25 38.02 -5.03
N SER A 10 -11.28 38.92 -4.97
CA SER A 10 -10.39 39.28 -6.06
C SER A 10 -9.29 38.23 -6.22
N MET A 11 -9.14 37.65 -7.41
CA MET A 11 -8.00 36.80 -7.78
C MET A 11 -7.31 37.40 -9.00
N GLN A 12 -6.05 37.83 -8.83
CA GLN A 12 -5.12 38.13 -9.91
C GLN A 12 -3.87 37.29 -9.72
N ALA A 13 -3.54 36.48 -10.73
CA ALA A 13 -2.21 35.94 -10.94
C ALA A 13 -1.91 36.01 -12.44
N THR A 14 -1.10 37.00 -12.79
CA THR A 14 -0.45 37.19 -14.08
C THR A 14 0.91 36.49 -14.06
N SER A 15 1.22 35.68 -15.06
CA SER A 15 2.40 35.94 -15.91
C SER A 15 2.50 34.92 -17.05
N LEU A 16 2.61 35.50 -18.24
CA LEU A 16 2.91 34.89 -19.52
C LEU A 16 4.39 35.17 -19.78
N ALA A 17 5.20 34.16 -20.11
CA ALA A 17 6.57 34.40 -20.58
C ALA A 17 6.97 33.38 -21.66
N THR A 18 7.03 33.88 -22.88
CA THR A 18 7.57 33.27 -24.11
C THR A 18 9.09 33.42 -24.19
N THR A 19 9.71 32.52 -24.98
CA THR A 19 10.95 32.69 -25.79
C THR A 19 12.32 32.80 -25.10
N THR A 20 13.22 31.85 -25.40
CA THR A 20 14.46 32.18 -26.13
C THR A 20 15.23 30.94 -26.60
N THR A 21 15.40 30.90 -27.92
CA THR A 21 16.23 29.99 -28.71
C THR A 21 17.64 30.55 -28.80
N ARG A 22 18.65 29.75 -28.44
CA ARG A 22 19.96 29.57 -29.11
C ARG A 22 21.03 29.25 -28.08
N ILE A 23 21.58 28.03 -28.14
CA ILE A 23 23.02 27.83 -28.08
C ILE A 23 23.36 26.72 -29.09
N SER A 24 24.52 26.87 -29.68
CA SER A 24 24.90 26.41 -31.01
C SER A 24 26.02 25.35 -30.93
N PHE A 25 26.21 24.62 -32.03
CA PHE A 25 27.46 23.94 -32.46
C PHE A 25 27.89 22.65 -31.72
N HIS A 26 27.59 21.48 -32.31
CA HIS A 26 28.51 20.67 -33.13
C HIS A 26 27.87 19.29 -33.42
N LYS A 27 28.03 18.80 -34.66
CA LYS A 27 27.63 17.44 -35.09
C LYS A 27 28.32 16.37 -34.23
N PRO A 28 27.63 15.34 -33.72
CA PRO A 28 28.26 14.06 -33.52
C PRO A 28 28.12 13.24 -34.82
N ALA A 29 29.21 13.19 -35.56
CA ALA A 29 29.39 12.23 -36.63
C ALA A 29 29.41 10.80 -36.06
N LEU A 30 28.82 9.90 -36.83
CA LEU A 30 28.94 8.45 -36.74
C LEU A 30 30.42 8.04 -36.76
N VAL A 31 30.91 7.32 -35.74
CA VAL A 31 32.18 6.58 -35.81
C VAL A 31 31.97 5.18 -35.25
N SER A 32 32.05 4.23 -36.18
CA SER A 32 32.34 2.82 -35.96
C SER A 32 33.77 2.67 -35.44
N ASN A 33 33.99 1.84 -34.42
CA ASN A 33 35.25 1.12 -34.32
C ASN A 33 35.08 -0.23 -33.62
N HIS A 34 35.57 -1.28 -34.28
CA HIS A 34 35.72 -2.63 -33.76
C HIS A 34 36.67 -2.65 -32.55
N GLY A 35 36.26 -3.32 -31.47
CA GLY A 35 37.12 -3.53 -30.31
C GLY A 35 36.47 -4.52 -29.35
N ARG A 36 36.83 -5.78 -29.50
CA ARG A 36 36.44 -6.89 -28.62
C ARG A 36 36.85 -6.63 -27.18
N THR A 37 35.90 -6.65 -26.24
CA THR A 37 36.13 -7.19 -24.90
C THR A 37 34.90 -7.98 -24.45
N ASN A 38 35.14 -9.27 -24.21
CA ASN A 38 34.23 -10.20 -23.56
C ASN A 38 34.12 -9.81 -22.08
N LEU A 39 32.90 -9.57 -21.61
CA LEU A 39 32.50 -9.84 -20.24
C LEU A 39 31.01 -10.19 -20.24
N SER A 40 30.77 -11.48 -20.14
CA SER A 40 29.51 -12.10 -19.75
C SER A 40 28.98 -11.42 -18.48
N PHE A 41 27.68 -11.11 -18.43
CA PHE A 41 26.75 -11.80 -17.54
C PHE A 41 25.32 -11.30 -17.81
N ASN A 42 24.46 -12.28 -17.99
CA ASN A 42 23.04 -12.20 -18.25
C ASN A 42 22.32 -11.68 -17.00
N LEU A 43 21.65 -10.53 -17.07
CA LEU A 43 20.60 -10.18 -16.12
C LEU A 43 19.63 -9.13 -16.69
N SER A 44 18.92 -9.51 -17.76
CA SER A 44 17.75 -8.73 -18.19
C SER A 44 16.57 -9.09 -17.29
N SER A 45 16.45 -8.35 -16.19
CA SER A 45 15.22 -8.07 -15.45
C SER A 45 14.09 -9.10 -15.54
N THR A 46 14.11 -10.09 -14.65
CA THR A 46 12.85 -10.56 -14.06
C THR A 46 12.74 -9.91 -12.69
N ARG A 47 11.97 -8.82 -12.67
CA ARG A 47 11.36 -8.22 -11.49
C ARG A 47 10.62 -9.36 -10.76
N LEU A 48 11.28 -10.03 -9.82
CA LEU A 48 10.63 -11.02 -8.98
C LEU A 48 9.60 -10.26 -8.15
N SER A 49 8.34 -10.43 -8.54
CA SER A 49 7.21 -10.10 -7.71
C SER A 49 7.31 -11.00 -6.47
N ILE A 50 7.67 -10.40 -5.34
CA ILE A 50 7.45 -11.03 -4.05
C ILE A 50 5.93 -10.95 -3.85
N SER A 51 5.22 -12.03 -4.21
CA SER A 51 3.94 -12.31 -3.58
C SER A 51 4.29 -12.67 -2.15
N CYS A 52 4.23 -11.68 -1.25
CA CYS A 52 4.48 -11.89 0.16
C CYS A 52 3.28 -12.66 0.75
N ALA A 53 3.07 -13.89 0.31
CA ALA A 53 2.04 -14.74 0.88
C ALA A 53 2.41 -14.97 2.35
N ALA A 54 1.71 -14.27 3.25
CA ALA A 54 1.77 -14.54 4.68
C ALA A 54 1.61 -16.05 4.89
N LYS A 55 2.28 -16.60 5.91
CA LYS A 55 2.16 -18.02 6.26
C LYS A 55 0.69 -18.38 6.44
N GLN A 56 0.31 -19.52 5.86
CA GLN A 56 -1.05 -20.03 5.98
C GLN A 56 -1.51 -20.15 7.44
N GLU A 57 -0.62 -20.51 8.37
CA GLU A 57 -0.94 -20.58 9.79
C GLU A 57 -1.39 -19.22 10.37
N THR A 58 -0.76 -18.12 9.97
CA THR A 58 -1.12 -16.77 10.43
C THR A 58 -2.47 -16.38 9.85
N VAL A 59 -2.69 -16.63 8.56
CA VAL A 59 -3.97 -16.34 7.88
C VAL A 59 -5.12 -17.11 8.52
N GLU A 60 -4.90 -18.39 8.84
CA GLU A 60 -5.88 -19.23 9.53
C GLU A 60 -6.24 -18.66 10.90
N LYS A 61 -5.25 -18.33 11.73
CA LYS A 61 -5.47 -17.69 13.04
C LYS A 61 -6.22 -16.36 12.94
N VAL A 62 -5.83 -15.49 12.01
CA VAL A 62 -6.52 -14.21 11.77
C VAL A 62 -7.98 -14.48 11.38
N SER A 63 -8.22 -15.46 10.50
CA SER A 63 -9.58 -15.81 10.08
C SER A 63 -10.45 -16.31 11.24
N GLU A 64 -9.89 -17.09 12.17
CA GLU A 64 -10.59 -17.56 13.37
C GLU A 64 -10.98 -16.42 14.29
N ILE A 65 -10.06 -15.48 14.53
CA ILE A 65 -10.31 -14.29 15.37
C ILE A 65 -11.40 -13.42 14.75
N VAL A 66 -11.34 -13.19 13.43
CA VAL A 66 -12.35 -12.41 12.71
C VAL A 66 -13.72 -13.09 12.79
N LYS A 67 -13.80 -14.42 12.62
CA LYS A 67 -15.06 -15.17 12.77
C LYS A 67 -15.63 -15.04 14.17
N LYS A 68 -14.77 -15.08 15.20
CA LYS A 68 -15.16 -14.94 16.60
C LYS A 68 -15.71 -13.56 16.90
N GLN A 69 -15.05 -12.49 16.44
CA GLN A 69 -15.51 -11.12 16.70
C GLN A 69 -16.81 -10.79 15.95
N LEU A 70 -16.89 -11.17 14.68
CA LEU A 70 -18.08 -10.93 13.86
C LEU A 70 -19.20 -11.95 14.08
N SER A 71 -19.04 -12.88 15.04
CA SER A 71 -19.99 -13.97 15.33
C SER A 71 -20.46 -14.72 14.06
N LEU A 72 -19.53 -14.93 13.12
CA LEU A 72 -19.82 -15.63 11.86
C LEU A 72 -19.93 -17.14 12.12
N LYS A 73 -20.73 -17.81 11.29
CA LYS A 73 -20.82 -19.28 11.33
C LYS A 73 -19.51 -19.92 10.88
N ASP A 74 -19.17 -21.07 11.45
CA ASP A 74 -17.98 -21.84 11.06
C ASP A 74 -17.98 -22.18 9.56
N ASP A 75 -19.17 -22.41 9.00
CA ASP A 75 -19.42 -22.68 7.58
C ASP A 75 -19.08 -21.50 6.65
N GLN A 76 -18.94 -20.29 7.20
CA GLN A 76 -18.59 -19.12 6.40
C GLN A 76 -17.12 -19.19 6.01
N LYS A 77 -16.88 -19.27 4.71
CA LYS A 77 -15.53 -19.30 4.15
C LYS A 77 -14.91 -17.90 4.19
N VAL A 78 -13.96 -17.71 5.09
CA VAL A 78 -13.10 -16.53 5.15
C VAL A 78 -11.80 -16.90 4.46
N VAL A 79 -11.49 -16.26 3.33
CA VAL A 79 -10.23 -16.45 2.59
C VAL A 79 -9.34 -15.22 2.75
N ALA A 80 -8.05 -15.37 2.45
CA ALA A 80 -7.06 -14.28 2.54
C ALA A 80 -7.52 -13.03 1.77
N GLU A 81 -8.09 -13.21 0.59
CA GLU A 81 -8.59 -12.13 -0.27
C GLU A 81 -9.91 -11.49 0.22
N THR A 82 -10.58 -12.08 1.22
CA THR A 82 -11.83 -11.56 1.76
C THR A 82 -11.59 -10.22 2.45
N LYS A 83 -12.42 -9.23 2.13
CA LYS A 83 -12.42 -7.94 2.82
C LYS A 83 -13.27 -7.98 4.08
N PHE A 84 -12.87 -7.25 5.11
CA PHE A 84 -13.66 -7.15 6.34
C PHE A 84 -15.03 -6.54 6.10
N VAL A 85 -15.11 -5.55 5.20
CA VAL A 85 -16.38 -4.91 4.81
C VAL A 85 -17.33 -5.90 4.12
N ASP A 86 -16.81 -6.87 3.36
CA ASP A 86 -17.63 -7.90 2.69
C ASP A 86 -18.20 -8.92 3.70
N LEU A 87 -17.56 -9.05 4.87
CA LEU A 87 -18.04 -9.83 6.00
C LEU A 87 -19.05 -9.05 6.87
N GLY A 88 -19.31 -7.78 6.55
CA GLY A 88 -20.20 -6.92 7.31
C GLY A 88 -19.55 -6.27 8.53
N ALA A 89 -18.22 -6.23 8.59
CA ALA A 89 -17.52 -5.49 9.64
C ALA A 89 -17.73 -3.98 9.45
N ASP A 90 -18.13 -3.30 10.51
CA ASP A 90 -18.16 -1.84 10.60
C ASP A 90 -16.80 -1.29 11.10
N SER A 91 -16.70 0.03 11.09
CA SER A 91 -15.61 0.82 11.66
C SER A 91 -15.30 0.47 13.11
N LEU A 92 -16.31 0.13 13.94
CA LEU A 92 -16.10 -0.32 15.31
C LEU A 92 -15.57 -1.76 15.37
N ASP A 93 -16.14 -2.67 14.58
CA ASP A 93 -15.71 -4.07 14.52
C ASP A 93 -14.24 -4.17 14.09
N THR A 94 -13.81 -3.31 13.17
CA THR A 94 -12.41 -3.27 12.72
C THR A 94 -11.46 -2.95 13.88
N VAL A 95 -11.82 -2.04 14.78
CA VAL A 95 -11.03 -1.71 15.98
C VAL A 95 -10.97 -2.90 16.94
N GLU A 96 -12.11 -3.57 17.18
CA GLU A 96 -12.17 -4.75 18.05
C GLU A 96 -11.35 -5.93 17.50
N ILE A 97 -11.40 -6.16 16.19
CA ILE A 97 -10.58 -7.18 15.51
C ILE A 97 -9.10 -6.86 15.68
N VAL A 98 -8.68 -5.62 15.43
CA VAL A 98 -7.27 -5.21 15.57
C VAL A 98 -6.79 -5.39 17.00
N MET A 99 -7.57 -4.99 18.00
CA MET A 99 -7.24 -5.20 19.41
C MET A 99 -7.10 -6.69 19.76
N GLY A 100 -8.00 -7.54 19.25
CA GLY A 100 -7.90 -8.99 19.44
C GLY A 100 -6.67 -9.60 18.77
N LEU A 101 -6.28 -9.12 17.60
CA LEU A 101 -5.06 -9.55 16.91
C LEU A 101 -3.79 -9.12 17.68
N GLU A 102 -3.76 -7.89 18.20
CA GLU A 102 -2.65 -7.41 19.03
C GLU A 102 -2.48 -8.25 20.30
N GLU A 103 -3.59 -8.59 20.97
CA GLU A 103 -3.58 -9.40 22.18
C GLU A 103 -3.15 -10.85 21.90
N GLU A 104 -3.69 -11.48 20.85
CA GLU A 104 -3.39 -12.88 20.52
C GLU A 104 -1.94 -13.09 20.09
N PHE A 105 -1.39 -12.16 19.29
CA PHE A 105 -0.01 -12.25 18.81
C PHE A 105 0.99 -11.51 19.71
N GLY A 106 0.51 -10.77 20.71
CA GLY A 106 1.34 -9.96 21.61
C GLY A 106 2.14 -8.87 20.86
N ILE A 107 1.54 -8.27 19.83
CA ILE A 107 2.17 -7.22 19.00
C ILE A 107 1.51 -5.86 19.24
N GLN A 108 2.11 -4.80 18.70
CA GLN A 108 1.49 -3.49 18.63
C GLN A 108 1.44 -3.07 17.16
N MET A 109 0.23 -2.86 16.66
CA MET A 109 -0.04 -2.35 15.34
C MET A 109 -0.29 -0.84 15.45
N ALA A 110 0.33 -0.05 14.58
CA ALA A 110 0.02 1.38 14.56
C ALA A 110 -1.40 1.59 14.02
N GLU A 111 -2.19 2.46 14.64
CA GLU A 111 -3.56 2.80 14.21
C GLU A 111 -3.65 3.13 12.72
N GLU A 112 -2.68 3.91 12.20
CA GLU A 112 -2.62 4.29 10.78
C GLU A 112 -2.45 3.09 9.85
N LYS A 113 -1.76 2.03 10.32
CA LYS A 113 -1.56 0.79 9.57
C LYS A 113 -2.78 -0.10 9.70
N ALA A 114 -3.34 -0.24 10.90
CA ALA A 114 -4.56 -0.98 11.19
C ALA A 114 -5.75 -0.49 10.35
N GLN A 115 -5.94 0.82 10.26
CA GLN A 115 -7.01 1.43 9.47
C GLN A 115 -6.83 1.23 7.95
N LYS A 116 -5.61 0.98 7.49
CA LYS A 116 -5.32 0.68 6.07
C LYS A 116 -5.55 -0.79 5.72
N ILE A 117 -5.74 -1.66 6.69
CA ILE A 117 -5.99 -3.08 6.45
C ILE A 117 -7.42 -3.26 5.97
N ALA A 118 -7.58 -3.72 4.73
CA ALA A 118 -8.88 -3.99 4.15
C ALA A 118 -9.18 -5.49 4.06
N THR A 119 -8.15 -6.33 3.95
CA THR A 119 -8.27 -7.79 3.75
C THR A 119 -7.58 -8.60 4.84
N VAL A 120 -8.00 -9.86 4.98
CA VAL A 120 -7.40 -10.83 5.90
C VAL A 120 -5.92 -11.07 5.57
N GLU A 121 -5.57 -11.12 4.30
CA GLU A 121 -4.18 -11.25 3.83
C GLU A 121 -3.31 -10.10 4.32
N GLN A 122 -3.76 -8.85 4.17
CA GLN A 122 -3.03 -7.67 4.62
C GLN A 122 -2.83 -7.67 6.14
N ALA A 123 -3.81 -8.15 6.90
CA ALA A 123 -3.67 -8.29 8.34
C ALA A 123 -2.57 -9.30 8.69
N ALA A 124 -2.62 -10.47 8.07
CA ALA A 124 -1.65 -11.53 8.30
C ALA A 124 -0.21 -11.12 7.91
N GLU A 125 -0.04 -10.45 6.76
CA GLU A 125 1.26 -9.91 6.33
C GLU A 125 1.84 -8.94 7.36
N LEU A 126 1.01 -8.00 7.84
CA LEU A 126 1.45 -6.98 8.79
C LEU A 126 1.80 -7.58 10.15
N ILE A 127 1.04 -8.57 10.61
CA ILE A 127 1.35 -9.34 11.83
C ILE A 127 2.71 -10.02 11.69
N GLU A 128 2.98 -10.65 10.54
CA GLU A 128 4.25 -11.33 10.31
C GLU A 128 5.44 -10.38 10.25
N GLU A 129 5.28 -9.21 9.64
CA GLU A 129 6.30 -8.16 9.62
C GLU A 129 6.65 -7.73 11.05
N LEU A 130 5.64 -7.49 11.89
CA LEU A 130 5.82 -7.08 13.29
C LEU A 130 6.40 -8.19 14.16
N MET A 131 6.02 -9.46 13.92
CA MET A 131 6.60 -10.61 14.61
C MET A 131 8.07 -10.82 14.24
N GLN A 132 8.47 -10.52 13.00
CA GLN A 132 9.87 -10.59 12.58
C GLN A 132 10.70 -9.44 13.16
N ALA A 133 10.12 -8.24 13.27
CA ALA A 133 10.80 -7.08 13.84
C ALA A 133 11.04 -7.19 15.37
N LYS A 134 10.28 -8.06 16.07
CA LYS A 134 10.47 -8.34 17.50
C LYS A 134 11.50 -9.44 17.80
N LYS A 135 12.05 -10.13 16.80
CA LYS A 135 13.14 -11.12 16.98
C LYS A 135 14.50 -10.46 17.02
#